data_AF-A0A356DXT2-F1
#
_entry.id   AF-A0A356DXT2-F1
#
_cell.length_a   1.000
_cell.length_b   1.000
_cell.length_c   1.000
_cell.angle_alpha   90.00
_cell.angle_beta   90.00
_cell.angle_gamma   90.00
#
_symmetry.space_group_name_H-M   'P 1'
#
loop_
_entity.id
_entity.type
_entity.pdbx_description
1 polymer ?
#
loop_
_entity_poly.entity_id
_entity_poly.type
_entity_poly.pdbx_seq_one_letter_code
_entity_poly.pdbx_strand_id
1 'polypeptide(L)'
;MDFDNQVTECVRKTVDEVFDHAADFGLKQSDIIADCTGGTKSMTLGVILACLEEDRDIQLVGSKYKSDGRPDGSSAFPMIFEYTTSRAEYNK
;
A
#
# COMPACT_ATOMS: atom_id res chain seq x y z
N MET A 1 -5.87 14.11 22.31
CA MET A 1 -5.85 14.86 21.04
C MET A 1 -5.61 13.79 20.00
N ASP A 2 -6.56 13.59 19.10
CA ASP A 2 -6.57 12.45 18.20
C ASP A 2 -5.85 12.87 16.92
N PHE A 3 -4.61 12.38 16.74
CA PHE A 3 -3.70 12.83 15.68
C PHE A 3 -3.75 11.94 14.44
N ASP A 4 -4.68 10.99 14.35
CA ASP A 4 -4.72 9.98 13.29
C ASP A 4 -4.83 10.60 11.89
N ASN A 5 -5.61 11.67 11.73
CA ASN A 5 -5.67 12.40 10.45
C ASN A 5 -4.32 13.01 10.07
N GLN A 6 -3.56 13.54 11.05
CA GLN A 6 -2.24 14.11 10.79
C GLN A 6 -1.23 13.02 10.43
N VAL A 7 -1.26 11.89 11.14
CA VAL A 7 -0.43 10.73 10.80
C VAL A 7 -0.73 10.25 9.39
N THR A 8 -2.02 10.15 9.03
CA THR A 8 -2.47 9.73 7.70
C THR A 8 -1.91 10.66 6.62
N GLU A 9 -2.08 11.98 6.77
CA GLU A 9 -1.57 12.96 5.80
C GLU A 9 -0.04 13.01 5.72
N CYS A 10 0.65 12.86 6.85
CA CYS A 10 2.12 12.80 6.85
C CYS A 10 2.61 11.59 6.05
N VAL A 11 2.03 10.41 6.29
CA VAL A 11 2.42 9.21 5.53
C VAL A 11 2.08 9.34 4.06
N ARG A 12 0.90 9.87 3.71
CA ARG A 12 0.51 10.10 2.32
C ARG A 12 1.56 10.92 1.57
N LYS A 13 1.94 12.08 2.14
CA LYS A 13 2.99 12.95 1.58
C LYS A 13 4.34 12.27 1.49
N THR A 14 4.75 11.51 2.50
CA THR A 14 6.02 10.79 2.46
C THR A 14 6.04 9.73 1.35
N VAL A 15 4.92 9.05 1.09
CA VAL A 15 4.84 8.11 -0.04
C VAL A 15 4.97 8.88 -1.36
N ASP A 16 4.26 10.00 -1.53
CA ASP A 16 4.39 10.83 -2.73
C ASP A 16 5.84 11.26 -2.97
N GLU A 17 6.53 11.75 -1.93
CA GLU A 17 7.94 12.15 -2.01
C GLU A 17 8.84 10.98 -2.47
N VAL A 18 8.60 9.75 -1.99
CA VAL A 18 9.36 8.56 -2.43
C VAL A 18 9.18 8.30 -3.92
N PHE A 19 7.95 8.38 -4.43
CA PHE A 19 7.65 8.17 -5.85
C PHE A 19 8.17 9.33 -6.73
N ASP A 20 8.12 10.56 -6.25
CA ASP A 20 8.64 11.74 -6.96
C ASP A 20 10.16 11.68 -7.11
N HIS A 21 10.86 11.21 -6.07
CA HIS A 21 12.31 11.04 -6.08
C HIS A 21 12.79 9.77 -6.77
N ALA A 22 11.89 8.85 -7.17
CA ALA A 22 12.25 7.60 -7.83
C ALA A 22 13.14 7.80 -9.06
N ALA A 23 12.82 8.82 -9.87
CA ALA A 23 13.54 9.12 -11.10
C ALA A 23 14.99 9.56 -10.84
N ASP A 24 15.27 10.18 -9.69
CA ASP A 24 16.63 10.56 -9.28
C ASP A 24 17.54 9.32 -9.09
N PHE A 25 16.93 8.17 -8.84
CA PHE A 25 17.59 6.86 -8.73
C PHE A 25 17.45 6.02 -10.01
N GLY A 26 16.91 6.58 -11.09
CA GLY A 26 16.67 5.86 -12.35
C GLY A 26 15.53 4.84 -12.29
N LEU A 27 14.65 4.93 -11.30
CA LEU A 27 13.49 4.05 -11.13
C LEU A 27 12.26 4.68 -11.80
N LYS A 28 11.41 3.84 -12.39
CA LYS A 28 10.06 4.19 -12.81
C LYS A 28 9.09 3.91 -11.66
N GLN A 29 7.91 4.52 -11.70
CA GLN A 29 6.86 4.21 -10.71
C GLN A 29 6.51 2.72 -10.68
N SER A 30 6.50 2.05 -11.84
CA SER A 30 6.27 0.60 -11.96
C SER A 30 7.37 -0.27 -11.34
N ASP A 31 8.51 0.32 -10.96
CA ASP A 31 9.61 -0.39 -10.30
C ASP A 31 9.48 -0.33 -8.76
N ILE A 32 8.44 0.36 -8.25
CA ILE A 32 8.21 0.61 -6.83
C ILE A 32 6.85 0.02 -6.44
N ILE A 33 6.80 -0.60 -5.26
CA ILE A 33 5.56 -1.08 -4.65
C ILE A 33 5.48 -0.63 -3.20
N ALA A 34 4.31 -0.17 -2.77
CA ALA A 34 4.11 0.32 -1.41
C ALA A 34 3.61 -0.80 -0.49
N ASP A 35 4.47 -1.32 0.39
CA ASP A 35 4.08 -2.31 1.40
C ASP A 35 3.41 -1.63 2.60
N CYS A 36 2.16 -2.01 2.88
CA CYS A 36 1.40 -1.49 4.01
C CYS A 36 0.96 -2.59 5.00
N THR A 37 1.66 -3.73 5.00
CA THR A 37 1.36 -4.88 5.88
C THR A 37 1.39 -4.51 7.35
N GLY A 38 2.35 -3.66 7.73
CA GLY A 38 2.58 -3.21 9.10
C GLY A 38 2.31 -1.72 9.28
N GLY A 39 2.45 -1.27 10.53
CA GLY A 39 2.19 0.12 10.91
C GLY A 39 0.87 0.30 11.65
N THR A 40 0.61 1.54 12.07
CA THR A 40 -0.69 1.87 12.65
C THR A 40 -1.75 1.96 11.54
N LYS A 41 -3.03 1.83 11.90
CA LYS A 41 -4.14 1.95 10.93
C LYS A 41 -4.06 3.23 10.10
N SER A 42 -3.67 4.33 10.73
CA SER A 42 -3.52 5.65 10.13
C SER A 42 -2.36 5.70 9.13
N MET A 43 -1.25 5.02 9.41
CA MET A 43 -0.16 4.86 8.44
C MET A 43 -0.61 4.03 7.24
N THR A 44 -1.23 2.87 7.49
CA THR A 44 -1.75 2.00 6.41
C THR A 44 -2.74 2.76 5.52
N LEU A 45 -3.65 3.56 6.11
CA LEU A 45 -4.57 4.40 5.35
C LEU A 45 -3.85 5.44 4.51
N GLY A 46 -2.83 6.11 5.05
CA GLY A 46 -2.03 7.09 4.31
C GLY A 46 -1.35 6.49 3.08
N VAL A 47 -0.77 5.28 3.22
CA VAL A 47 -0.18 4.55 2.09
C VAL A 47 -1.23 4.20 1.03
N ILE A 48 -2.37 3.64 1.46
CA ILE A 48 -3.45 3.27 0.54
C ILE A 48 -3.93 4.49 -0.26
N LEU A 49 -4.18 5.63 0.40
CA LEU A 49 -4.65 6.83 -0.28
C LEU A 49 -3.62 7.37 -1.29
N ALA A 50 -2.34 7.41 -0.93
CA ALA A 50 -1.27 7.84 -1.85
C ALA A 50 -1.15 6.95 -3.10
N CYS A 51 -1.55 5.68 -3.00
CA CYS A 51 -1.48 4.75 -4.11
C CYS A 51 -2.72 4.80 -5.00
N LEU A 52 -3.92 4.92 -4.40
CA LEU A 52 -5.18 4.99 -5.15
C LEU A 52 -5.32 6.27 -5.99
N GLU A 53 -4.74 7.39 -5.56
CA GLU A 53 -4.81 8.67 -6.31
C GLU A 53 -4.00 8.64 -7.61
N GLU A 54 -2.95 7.81 -7.68
CA GLU A 54 -1.92 7.83 -8.74
C GLU A 54 -1.77 6.46 -9.42
N ASP A 55 -2.76 5.56 -9.31
CA ASP A 55 -2.77 4.20 -9.86
C ASP A 55 -1.46 3.40 -9.54
N ARG A 56 -0.97 3.50 -8.30
CA ARG A 56 0.25 2.81 -7.83
C ARG A 56 -0.09 1.48 -7.15
N ASP A 57 0.80 0.51 -7.27
CA ASP A 57 0.61 -0.83 -6.70
C ASP A 57 0.78 -0.85 -5.17
N ILE A 58 -0.09 -1.60 -4.49
CA ILE A 58 -0.06 -1.80 -3.04
C ILE A 58 0.33 -3.26 -2.74
N GLN A 59 1.23 -3.46 -1.78
CA GLN A 59 1.55 -4.78 -1.26
C GLN A 59 1.06 -4.97 0.17
N LEU A 60 0.50 -6.15 0.42
CA LEU A 60 0.28 -6.71 1.74
C LEU A 60 0.96 -8.08 1.83
N VAL A 61 1.52 -8.43 2.97
CA VAL A 61 2.06 -9.77 3.21
C VAL A 61 0.95 -10.64 3.80
N GLY A 62 0.51 -11.61 3.00
CA GLY A 62 -0.42 -12.63 3.40
C GLY A 62 0.20 -13.63 4.38
N SER A 63 -0.66 -14.19 5.24
CA SER A 63 -0.32 -15.32 6.09
C SER A 63 -1.13 -16.52 5.67
N LYS A 64 -0.55 -17.72 5.77
CA LYS A 64 -1.34 -18.95 5.72
C LYS A 64 -1.99 -19.20 7.07
N TYR A 65 -3.18 -19.79 7.03
CA TYR A 65 -3.99 -20.03 8.21
C TYR A 65 -4.25 -21.52 8.38
N LYS A 66 -4.26 -21.97 9.63
CA LYS A 66 -4.77 -23.29 10.01
C LYS A 66 -6.29 -23.31 9.88
N SER A 67 -6.88 -24.51 9.96
CA SER A 67 -8.34 -24.67 9.95
C SER A 67 -9.06 -23.99 11.12
N ASP A 68 -8.34 -23.60 12.18
CA ASP A 68 -8.88 -22.84 13.32
C ASP A 68 -8.81 -21.31 13.13
N GLY A 69 -8.37 -20.84 11.96
CA GLY A 69 -8.28 -19.42 11.63
C GLY A 69 -7.07 -18.70 12.23
N ARG A 70 -6.12 -19.40 12.86
CA ARG A 70 -4.86 -18.80 13.32
C ARG A 70 -3.77 -18.90 12.26
N PRO A 71 -2.84 -17.92 12.19
CA PRO A 71 -1.68 -18.03 11.32
C PRO A 71 -0.89 -19.30 11.62
N ASP A 72 -0.45 -20.00 10.58
CA ASP A 72 0.36 -21.21 10.74
C ASP A 72 1.84 -20.92 11.05
N GLY A 73 2.25 -19.65 10.90
CA GLY A 73 3.61 -19.17 11.16
C GLY A 73 4.65 -19.63 10.13
N SER A 74 4.22 -20.32 9.07
CA SER A 74 5.10 -21.05 8.16
C SER A 74 5.42 -20.31 6.88
N SER A 75 4.62 -19.31 6.49
CA SER A 75 4.85 -18.60 5.23
C SER A 75 4.24 -17.20 5.19
N ALA A 76 5.07 -16.26 4.72
CA ALA A 76 4.72 -14.95 4.22
C ALA A 76 4.69 -15.02 2.68
N PHE A 77 3.68 -14.44 2.04
CA PHE A 77 3.63 -14.30 0.58
C PHE A 77 3.09 -12.93 0.20
N PRO A 78 3.59 -12.30 -0.87
CA PRO A 78 3.08 -11.00 -1.29
C PRO A 78 1.68 -11.15 -1.87
N MET A 79 0.79 -10.26 -1.45
CA MET A 79 -0.50 -10.00 -2.06
C MET A 79 -0.39 -8.61 -2.69
N ILE A 80 -0.37 -8.56 -4.01
CA ILE A 80 -0.24 -7.31 -4.78
C ILE A 80 -1.64 -6.91 -5.24
N PHE A 81 -2.00 -5.66 -4.97
CA PHE A 81 -3.24 -5.04 -5.40
C PHE A 81 -2.90 -3.99 -6.44
N GLU A 82 -3.25 -4.31 -7.68
CA GLU A 82 -3.28 -3.36 -8.78
C GLU A 82 -4.66 -2.70 -8.77
N TYR A 83 -4.70 -1.36 -8.80
CA TYR A 83 -5.93 -0.61 -8.86
C TYR A 83 -5.88 0.37 -10.02
N THR A 84 -7.02 0.53 -10.70
CA THR A 84 -7.19 1.59 -11.69
C THR A 84 -8.37 2.47 -11.32
N THR A 85 -8.16 3.78 -11.38
CA THR A 85 -9.20 4.80 -11.25
C THR A 85 -10.15 4.85 -12.46
N SER A 86 -9.87 4.12 -13.54
CA SER A 86 -10.73 4.00 -14.71
C SER A 86 -12.02 3.23 -14.37
N ARG A 87 -13.09 3.99 -14.05
CA ARG A 87 -14.43 3.46 -13.73
C ARG A 87 -15.08 2.65 -14.86
N ALA A 88 -14.53 2.74 -16.08
CA ALA A 88 -15.03 2.05 -17.26
C ALA A 88 -14.65 0.55 -17.32
N GLU A 89 -13.64 0.12 -16.56
CA GLU A 89 -13.17 -1.29 -16.58
C GLU A 89 -13.77 -2.14 -15.47
N TYR A 90 -14.30 -1.54 -14.40
CA TYR A 90 -14.86 -2.24 -13.24
C TYR A 90 -16.25 -2.90 -13.49
N ASN A 91 -16.89 -2.62 -14.63
CA ASN A 91 -18.23 -3.12 -15.00
C ASN A 91 -18.23 -3.98 -16.28
N LYS A 92 -17.08 -4.54 -16.68
CA LYS A 92 -17.01 -5.58 -17.72
C LYS A 92 -16.89 -6.95 -17.08
#